data_AF-A0A2S0WNF6-F1
#
_entry.id   AF-A0A2S0WNF6-F1
#
_cell.length_a   1.000
_cell.length_b   1.000
_cell.length_c   1.000
_cell.angle_alpha   90.00
_cell.angle_beta   90.00
_cell.angle_gamma   90.00
#
_symmetry.space_group_name_H-M   'P 1'
#
loop_
_entity.id
_entity.type
_entity.pdbx_description
1 polymer ?
#
loop_
_entity_poly.entity_id
_entity_poly.type
_entity_poly.pdbx_seq_one_letter_code
_entity_poly.pdbx_strand_id
1 'polypeptide(L)'
;MSGGPVFATRWDFLFAQVLIGVDRSTGVFSGSEPVPGRQLVCVWTSKARADDALHSESWDVRKISVRRLLAMLPAGIGVQVDPGDPSGMTASADYTAQVKRYLEPFPAGTTLRRTAWDGLDASVCNALATAGAGHVRTLYAFGYTVDDSPTLGCLAYVAEDDTAGEVLEAALDASTSLAALGVPTVHLVALADVPEVLRAELDDADVVRPARRPTFWRR
;
A
#
# COMPACT_ATOMS: atom_id res chain seq x y z
N MET A 1 17.28 23.31 13.88
CA MET A 1 15.91 23.36 13.32
C MET A 1 15.65 22.04 12.63
N SER A 2 15.12 21.08 13.38
CA SER A 2 14.75 19.75 12.89
C SER A 2 13.24 19.65 13.06
N GLY A 3 12.51 20.19 12.08
CA GLY A 3 11.08 19.90 11.98
C GLY A 3 10.96 18.40 11.72
N GLY A 4 10.41 17.66 12.69
CA GLY A 4 9.98 16.30 12.45
C GLY A 4 8.94 16.27 11.32
N PRO A 5 8.76 15.12 10.66
CA PRO A 5 7.75 15.00 9.61
C PRO A 5 6.36 15.25 10.19
N VAL A 6 5.78 16.40 9.85
CA VAL A 6 4.33 16.63 9.98
C VAL A 6 3.70 15.93 8.79
N PHE A 7 2.85 14.95 9.02
CA PHE A 7 2.03 14.38 7.95
C PHE A 7 1.03 15.44 7.50
N ALA A 8 1.25 16.00 6.31
CA ALA A 8 0.42 17.10 5.80
C ALA A 8 -0.97 16.60 5.37
N THR A 9 -1.08 15.34 4.96
CA THR A 9 -2.33 14.70 4.54
C THR A 9 -2.48 13.29 5.15
N ARG A 10 -3.72 12.78 5.10
CA ARG A 10 -4.01 11.36 5.45
C ARG A 10 -3.26 10.37 4.56
N TRP A 11 -3.01 10.72 3.30
CA TRP A 11 -2.28 9.88 2.36
C TRP A 11 -0.79 9.86 2.68
N ASP A 12 -0.21 11.00 3.06
CA ASP A 12 1.17 11.07 3.56
C ASP A 12 1.35 10.19 4.78
N PHE A 13 0.39 10.23 5.71
CA PHE A 13 0.40 9.34 6.88
C PHE A 13 0.31 7.87 6.46
N LEU A 14 -0.62 7.51 5.58
CA LEU A 14 -0.86 6.13 5.18
C LEU A 14 0.35 5.49 4.47
N PHE A 15 1.03 6.25 3.62
CA PHE A 15 2.19 5.78 2.85
C PHE A 15 3.53 5.98 3.56
N ALA A 16 3.52 6.57 4.76
CA ALA A 16 4.73 6.77 5.54
C ALA A 16 5.40 5.45 5.92
N GLN A 17 6.74 5.49 5.96
CA GLN A 17 7.57 4.48 6.58
C GLN A 17 7.91 4.92 7.99
N VAL A 18 7.60 4.09 8.96
CA VAL A 18 7.83 4.35 10.38
C VAL A 18 8.57 3.18 11.02
N LEU A 19 9.04 3.40 12.24
CA LEU A 19 9.64 2.40 13.09
C LEU A 19 8.64 2.03 14.20
N ILE A 20 8.54 0.75 14.53
CA ILE A 20 7.76 0.23 15.66
C ILE A 20 8.69 -0.53 16.60
N GLY A 21 8.38 -0.49 17.90
CA GLY A 21 8.97 -1.41 18.86
C GLY A 21 8.15 -2.68 18.89
N VAL A 22 8.80 -3.84 18.76
CA VAL A 22 8.17 -5.16 18.91
C VAL A 22 8.84 -5.87 20.07
N ASP A 23 8.05 -6.29 21.07
CA ASP A 23 8.56 -7.02 22.21
C ASP A 23 9.14 -8.36 21.75
N ARG A 24 10.38 -8.65 22.16
CA ARG A 24 11.11 -9.86 21.70
C ARG A 24 10.46 -11.17 22.11
N SER A 25 9.75 -11.18 23.23
CA SER A 25 9.21 -12.39 23.84
C SER A 25 7.78 -12.69 23.41
N THR A 26 6.98 -11.65 23.20
CA THR A 26 5.54 -11.74 22.95
C THR A 26 5.14 -11.32 21.54
N GLY A 27 6.00 -10.58 20.83
CA GLY A 27 5.66 -10.00 19.53
C GLY A 27 4.67 -8.83 19.59
N VAL A 28 4.32 -8.36 20.79
CA VAL A 28 3.38 -7.24 21.00
C VAL A 28 4.06 -5.92 20.63
N PHE A 29 3.31 -5.01 20.02
CA PHE A 29 3.81 -3.68 19.68
C PHE A 29 3.92 -2.80 20.92
N SER A 30 4.92 -1.93 20.93
CA SER A 30 5.03 -0.89 21.95
C SER A 30 3.80 0.01 21.89
N GLY A 31 3.24 0.30 23.05
CA GLY A 31 2.01 1.06 23.15
C GLY A 31 1.98 1.98 24.35
N SER A 32 1.03 2.89 24.33
CA SER A 32 0.73 3.81 25.41
C SER A 32 -0.76 3.79 25.71
N GLU A 33 -1.09 4.14 26.95
CA GLU A 33 -2.46 4.38 27.39
C GLU A 33 -2.51 5.77 28.05
N PRO A 34 -2.56 6.86 27.26
CA PRO A 34 -2.55 8.22 27.78
C PRO A 34 -3.70 8.50 28.76
N VAL A 35 -4.83 7.79 28.61
CA VAL A 35 -5.93 7.71 29.58
C VAL A 35 -6.59 6.32 29.48
N PRO A 36 -7.26 5.84 30.54
CA PRO A 36 -7.89 4.53 30.53
C PRO A 36 -8.79 4.29 29.31
N GLY A 37 -8.61 3.17 28.63
CA GLY A 37 -9.37 2.77 27.44
C GLY A 37 -8.93 3.43 26.13
N ARG A 38 -7.89 4.28 26.13
CA ARG A 38 -7.33 4.87 24.89
C ARG A 38 -6.00 4.24 24.54
N GLN A 39 -6.01 2.99 24.12
CA GLN A 39 -4.80 2.28 23.73
C GLN A 39 -4.27 2.79 22.39
N LEU A 40 -2.98 3.12 22.34
CA LEU A 40 -2.28 3.58 21.15
C LEU A 40 -1.04 2.73 20.92
N VAL A 41 -0.71 2.46 19.66
CA VAL A 41 0.62 1.93 19.29
C VAL A 41 1.56 3.09 19.02
N CYS A 42 2.75 3.02 19.62
CA CYS A 42 3.80 4.01 19.44
C CYS A 42 4.60 3.70 18.17
N VAL A 43 4.84 4.72 17.36
CA VAL A 43 5.67 4.65 16.16
C VAL A 43 6.67 5.81 16.16
N TRP A 44 7.81 5.63 15.51
CA TRP A 44 8.86 6.64 15.43
C TRP A 44 9.29 6.91 14.00
N THR A 45 9.67 8.15 13.70
CA THR A 45 10.13 8.53 12.37
C THR A 45 11.66 8.49 12.23
N SER A 46 12.38 8.30 13.35
CA SER A 46 13.83 8.17 13.35
C SER A 46 14.32 7.10 14.32
N LYS A 47 15.42 6.43 13.96
CA LYS A 47 16.02 5.36 14.77
C LYS A 47 16.55 5.85 16.11
N ALA A 48 17.18 7.03 16.15
CA ALA A 48 17.68 7.61 17.40
C ALA A 48 16.56 7.78 18.43
N ARG A 49 15.41 8.34 18.03
CA ARG A 49 14.25 8.51 18.92
C ARG A 49 13.66 7.18 19.37
N ALA A 50 13.61 6.19 18.47
CA ALA A 50 13.14 4.86 18.83
C ALA A 50 14.06 4.19 19.85
N ASP A 51 15.38 4.27 19.64
CA ASP A 51 16.39 3.69 20.54
C ASP A 51 16.43 4.42 21.91
N ASP A 52 16.21 5.74 21.94
CA ASP A 52 16.10 6.51 23.18
C ASP A 52 14.83 6.16 23.97
N ALA A 53 13.72 5.89 23.28
CA ALA A 53 12.42 5.59 23.90
C ALA A 53 12.25 4.11 24.27
N LEU A 54 12.91 3.20 23.55
CA LEU A 54 12.78 1.76 23.70
C LEU A 54 14.09 1.18 24.23
N HIS A 55 14.05 0.59 25.43
CA HIS A 55 15.19 -0.12 25.96
C HIS A 55 15.55 -1.32 25.05
N SER A 56 16.74 -1.28 24.45
CA SER A 56 17.20 -2.22 23.41
C SER A 56 17.36 -3.68 23.87
N GLU A 57 17.26 -3.92 25.17
CA GLU A 57 17.32 -5.24 25.79
C GLU A 57 16.01 -6.03 25.60
N SER A 58 14.85 -5.34 25.57
CA SER A 58 13.51 -5.96 25.50
C SER A 58 12.80 -5.79 24.16
N TRP A 59 13.21 -4.78 23.38
CA TRP A 59 12.49 -4.36 22.18
C TRP A 59 13.34 -4.50 20.92
N ASP A 60 12.72 -5.03 19.86
CA ASP A 60 13.26 -4.98 18.52
C ASP A 60 12.60 -3.84 17.73
N VAL A 61 13.42 -2.90 17.25
CA VAL A 61 12.96 -1.82 16.38
C VAL A 61 12.84 -2.33 14.95
N ARG A 62 11.64 -2.26 14.38
CA ARG A 62 11.37 -2.71 13.01
C ARG A 62 10.79 -1.60 12.15
N LYS A 63 11.23 -1.53 10.90
CA LYS A 63 10.65 -0.64 9.90
C LYS A 63 9.38 -1.26 9.31
N ILE A 64 8.33 -0.45 9.19
CA ILE A 64 7.02 -0.86 8.66
C ILE A 64 6.36 0.31 7.94
N SER A 65 5.53 0.05 6.93
CA SER A 65 4.62 1.07 6.41
C SER A 65 3.45 1.27 7.36
N VAL A 66 2.97 2.51 7.51
CA VAL A 66 1.76 2.79 8.29
C VAL A 66 0.58 1.98 7.76
N ARG A 67 0.42 1.89 6.43
CA ARG A 67 -0.60 1.04 5.79
C ARG A 67 -0.60 -0.40 6.33
N ARG A 68 0.57 -1.06 6.39
CA ARG A 68 0.71 -2.43 6.90
C ARG A 68 0.46 -2.50 8.40
N LEU A 69 0.94 -1.52 9.16
CA LEU A 69 0.66 -1.43 10.59
C LEU A 69 -0.84 -1.37 10.84
N LEU A 70 -1.56 -0.47 10.17
CA LEU A 70 -3.01 -0.30 10.35
C LEU A 70 -3.78 -1.58 10.03
N ALA A 71 -3.38 -2.34 9.01
CA ALA A 71 -3.98 -3.63 8.69
C ALA A 71 -3.84 -4.66 9.83
N MET A 72 -2.77 -4.58 10.62
CA MET A 72 -2.50 -5.49 11.74
C MET A 72 -3.13 -5.04 13.08
N LEU A 73 -3.42 -3.75 13.24
CA LEU A 73 -3.94 -3.23 14.51
C LEU A 73 -5.36 -3.75 14.80
N PRO A 74 -5.66 -4.18 16.04
CA PRO A 74 -7.03 -4.43 16.46
C PRO A 74 -7.93 -3.19 16.33
N ALA A 75 -9.25 -3.40 16.35
CA ALA A 75 -10.21 -2.30 16.47
C ALA A 75 -10.05 -1.61 17.84
N GLY A 76 -10.32 -0.31 17.90
CA GLY A 76 -10.20 0.47 19.13
C GLY A 76 -8.77 0.93 19.48
N ILE A 77 -7.78 0.60 18.65
CA ILE A 77 -6.38 1.01 18.84
C ILE A 77 -6.02 2.18 17.93
N GLY A 78 -5.47 3.26 18.49
CA GLY A 78 -4.93 4.40 17.74
C GLY A 78 -3.42 4.30 17.50
N VAL A 79 -2.82 5.37 16.98
CA VAL A 79 -1.38 5.47 16.70
C VAL A 79 -0.82 6.76 17.28
N GLN A 80 0.33 6.68 17.94
CA GLN A 80 1.08 7.83 18.44
C GLN A 80 2.45 7.88 17.76
N VAL A 81 2.69 8.93 16.99
CA VAL A 81 3.93 9.15 16.23
C VAL A 81 4.88 10.03 17.02
N ASP A 82 6.12 9.58 17.16
CA ASP A 82 7.19 10.22 17.93
C ASP A 82 6.70 10.66 19.31
N PRO A 83 6.29 9.70 20.18
CA PRO A 83 5.78 10.02 21.50
C PRO A 83 6.81 10.85 22.29
N GLY A 84 6.39 12.02 22.77
CA GLY A 84 7.24 12.96 23.50
C GLY A 84 7.82 14.10 22.67
N ASP A 85 7.71 14.07 21.33
CA ASP A 85 8.03 15.22 20.47
C ASP A 85 6.84 16.20 20.43
N PRO A 86 7.03 17.51 20.69
CA PRO A 86 5.99 18.52 20.50
C PRO A 86 5.39 18.57 19.07
N SER A 87 6.16 18.15 18.06
CA SER A 87 5.74 18.02 16.67
C SER A 87 5.17 16.65 16.31
N GLY A 88 5.13 15.72 17.28
CA GLY A 88 4.54 14.39 17.10
C GLY A 88 3.03 14.44 16.86
N MET A 89 2.49 13.35 16.32
CA MET A 89 1.07 13.23 15.96
C MET A 89 0.39 12.16 16.83
N THR A 90 -0.81 12.45 17.33
CA THR A 90 -1.68 11.43 17.94
C THR A 90 -2.90 11.19 17.06
N ALA A 91 -2.97 10.01 16.45
CA ALA A 91 -4.13 9.49 15.74
C ALA A 91 -4.98 8.67 16.73
N SER A 92 -6.19 9.15 17.04
CA SER A 92 -7.12 8.40 17.89
C SER A 92 -7.59 7.10 17.24
N ALA A 93 -8.17 6.19 18.02
CA ALA A 93 -8.78 4.97 17.50
C ALA A 93 -9.85 5.26 16.42
N ASP A 94 -10.68 6.28 16.63
CA ASP A 94 -11.71 6.70 15.66
C ASP A 94 -11.10 7.22 14.36
N TYR A 95 -10.04 8.03 14.45
CA TYR A 95 -9.33 8.52 13.28
C TYR A 95 -8.67 7.37 12.53
N THR A 96 -7.98 6.47 13.25
CA THR A 96 -7.38 5.27 12.68
C THR A 96 -8.44 4.39 12.00
N ALA A 97 -9.63 4.22 12.58
CA ALA A 97 -10.72 3.48 11.97
C ALA A 97 -11.23 4.13 10.67
N GLN A 98 -11.27 5.47 10.61
CA GLN A 98 -11.61 6.19 9.38
C GLN A 98 -10.53 6.01 8.31
N VAL A 99 -9.25 6.13 8.68
CA VAL A 99 -8.12 5.95 7.76
C VAL A 99 -8.04 4.51 7.24
N LYS A 100 -8.36 3.51 8.07
CA LYS A 100 -8.37 2.10 7.66
C LYS A 100 -9.30 1.80 6.48
N ARG A 101 -10.33 2.61 6.25
CA ARG A 101 -11.21 2.45 5.07
C ARG A 101 -10.44 2.61 3.76
N TYR A 102 -9.39 3.43 3.76
CA TYR A 102 -8.49 3.64 2.62
C TYR A 102 -7.48 2.51 2.41
N LEU A 103 -7.56 1.43 3.21
CA LEU A 103 -6.86 0.17 2.94
C LEU A 103 -7.53 -0.65 1.84
N GLU A 104 -8.82 -0.45 1.63
CA GLU A 104 -9.56 -1.06 0.52
C GLU A 104 -9.16 -0.41 -0.81
N PRO A 105 -9.12 -1.16 -1.93
CA PRO A 105 -8.82 -0.60 -3.25
C PRO A 105 -9.78 0.53 -3.64
N PHE A 106 -11.08 0.35 -3.37
CA PHE A 106 -12.14 1.26 -3.77
C PHE A 106 -13.05 1.59 -2.58
N PRO A 107 -12.60 2.47 -1.65
CA PRO A 107 -13.34 2.75 -0.43
C PRO A 107 -14.71 3.38 -0.74
N ALA A 108 -15.76 2.86 -0.12
CA ALA A 108 -17.12 3.38 -0.34
C ALA A 108 -17.24 4.87 0.06
N GLY A 109 -18.02 5.63 -0.71
CA GLY A 109 -18.29 7.05 -0.45
C GLY A 109 -17.13 8.00 -0.79
N THR A 110 -16.14 7.54 -1.56
CA THR A 110 -15.03 8.36 -2.05
C THR A 110 -15.20 8.75 -3.51
N THR A 111 -14.49 9.80 -3.95
CA THR A 111 -14.45 10.17 -5.36
C THR A 111 -13.32 9.41 -6.06
N LEU A 112 -13.66 8.58 -7.04
CA LEU A 112 -12.69 7.85 -7.86
C LEU A 112 -12.50 8.54 -9.21
N ARG A 113 -11.25 8.64 -9.67
CA ARG A 113 -10.93 9.17 -11.00
C ARG A 113 -9.84 8.32 -11.66
N ARG A 114 -10.03 7.96 -12.92
CA ARG A 114 -8.98 7.29 -13.70
C ARG A 114 -7.86 8.28 -14.00
N THR A 115 -6.64 7.77 -14.01
CA THR A 115 -5.44 8.48 -14.44
C THR A 115 -4.56 7.58 -15.30
N ALA A 116 -3.68 8.18 -16.10
CA ALA A 116 -2.62 7.40 -16.73
C ALA A 116 -1.69 6.79 -15.66
N TRP A 117 -1.09 5.64 -15.98
CA TRP A 117 -0.06 5.01 -15.17
C TRP A 117 1.10 4.55 -16.07
N ASP A 118 2.14 5.38 -16.13
CA ASP A 118 3.28 5.18 -17.03
C ASP A 118 4.39 4.32 -16.41
N GLY A 119 4.15 3.75 -15.22
CA GLY A 119 5.16 3.02 -14.46
C GLY A 119 5.37 1.57 -14.86
N LEU A 120 4.50 1.03 -15.72
CA LEU A 120 4.61 -0.35 -16.22
C LEU A 120 5.46 -0.42 -17.47
N ASP A 121 6.70 -0.84 -17.31
CA ASP A 121 7.57 -1.11 -18.45
C ASP A 121 7.25 -2.44 -19.15
N ALA A 122 7.86 -2.64 -20.32
CA ALA A 122 7.67 -3.85 -21.11
C ALA A 122 8.10 -5.14 -20.39
N SER A 123 9.08 -5.07 -19.47
CA SER A 123 9.55 -6.23 -18.72
C SER A 123 8.49 -6.69 -17.73
N VAL A 124 7.90 -5.76 -16.98
CA VAL A 124 6.82 -6.05 -16.03
C VAL A 124 5.58 -6.55 -16.78
N CYS A 125 5.19 -5.90 -17.88
CA CYS A 125 4.07 -6.35 -18.71
C CYS A 125 4.28 -7.78 -19.24
N ASN A 126 5.50 -8.12 -19.67
CA ASN A 126 5.83 -9.49 -20.10
C ASN A 126 5.75 -10.50 -18.96
N ALA A 127 6.26 -10.16 -17.78
CA ALA A 127 6.23 -11.03 -16.60
C ALA A 127 4.79 -11.33 -16.19
N LEU A 128 3.95 -10.29 -16.07
CA LEU A 128 2.53 -10.42 -15.73
C LEU A 128 1.75 -11.22 -16.79
N ALA A 129 1.96 -10.93 -18.07
CA ALA A 129 1.29 -11.67 -19.14
C ALA A 129 1.72 -13.14 -19.21
N THR A 130 2.98 -13.45 -18.89
CA THR A 130 3.47 -14.83 -18.84
C THR A 130 2.91 -15.58 -17.63
N ALA A 131 2.89 -14.93 -16.46
CA ALA A 131 2.35 -15.53 -15.25
C ALA A 131 0.84 -15.77 -15.34
N GLY A 132 0.10 -14.81 -15.89
CA GLY A 132 -1.35 -14.95 -16.11
C GLY A 132 -1.74 -15.93 -17.21
N ALA A 133 -0.78 -16.46 -17.99
CA ALA A 133 -1.09 -17.37 -19.09
C ALA A 133 -1.75 -18.67 -18.56
N GLY A 134 -2.99 -18.91 -18.98
CA GLY A 134 -3.78 -20.06 -18.52
C GLY A 134 -4.62 -19.81 -17.25
N HIS A 135 -4.37 -18.70 -16.55
CA HIS A 135 -5.08 -18.32 -15.32
C HIS A 135 -5.97 -17.08 -15.51
N VAL A 136 -5.63 -16.23 -16.48
CA VAL A 136 -6.25 -14.92 -16.67
C VAL A 136 -6.62 -14.76 -18.14
N ARG A 137 -7.91 -14.50 -18.39
CA ARG A 137 -8.43 -14.22 -19.74
C ARG A 137 -7.94 -12.86 -20.25
N THR A 138 -7.96 -11.87 -19.37
CA THR A 138 -7.61 -10.49 -19.69
C THR A 138 -7.12 -9.79 -18.45
N LEU A 139 -6.02 -9.04 -18.57
CA LEU A 139 -5.44 -8.23 -17.51
C LEU A 139 -5.39 -6.78 -17.98
N TYR A 140 -5.97 -5.88 -17.21
CA TYR A 140 -5.92 -4.44 -17.41
C TYR A 140 -4.99 -3.81 -16.38
N ALA A 141 -4.27 -2.77 -16.80
CA ALA A 141 -3.46 -1.96 -15.93
C ALA A 141 -3.76 -0.47 -16.12
N PHE A 142 -4.07 0.22 -15.03
CA PHE A 142 -4.42 1.64 -15.06
C PHE A 142 -4.09 2.33 -13.75
N GLY A 143 -3.95 3.65 -13.81
CA GLY A 143 -3.82 4.50 -12.64
C GLY A 143 -5.18 5.02 -12.19
N TYR A 144 -5.32 5.32 -10.90
CA TYR A 144 -6.49 6.02 -10.39
C TYR A 144 -6.17 6.82 -9.13
N THR A 145 -7.04 7.76 -8.79
CA THR A 145 -6.99 8.48 -7.52
C THR A 145 -8.26 8.25 -6.71
N VAL A 146 -8.11 8.35 -5.39
CA VAL A 146 -9.17 8.29 -4.39
C VAL A 146 -9.16 9.63 -3.64
N ASP A 147 -10.20 10.43 -3.81
CA ASP A 147 -10.26 11.81 -3.33
C ASP A 147 -9.04 12.64 -3.78
N ASP A 148 -8.15 12.95 -2.83
CA ASP A 148 -6.91 13.73 -2.94
C ASP A 148 -5.64 12.85 -2.93
N SER A 149 -5.77 11.55 -3.17
CA SER A 149 -4.62 10.63 -3.18
C SER A 149 -3.64 10.96 -4.29
N PRO A 150 -2.35 10.58 -4.13
CA PRO A 150 -1.48 10.36 -5.30
C PRO A 150 -2.08 9.28 -6.21
N THR A 151 -1.58 9.17 -7.44
CA THR A 151 -1.94 8.08 -8.35
C THR A 151 -1.59 6.72 -7.72
N LEU A 152 -2.59 5.86 -7.60
CA LEU A 152 -2.47 4.46 -7.20
C LEU A 152 -2.48 3.58 -8.45
N GLY A 153 -1.72 2.49 -8.45
CA GLY A 153 -1.78 1.50 -9.53
C GLY A 153 -2.91 0.51 -9.32
N CYS A 154 -3.55 0.06 -10.40
CA CYS A 154 -4.51 -1.03 -10.37
C CYS A 154 -4.20 -2.03 -11.48
N LEU A 155 -4.20 -3.31 -11.11
CA LEU A 155 -4.20 -4.46 -12.00
C LEU A 155 -5.56 -5.15 -11.86
N ALA A 156 -6.38 -5.07 -12.89
CA ALA A 156 -7.73 -5.66 -12.90
C ALA A 156 -7.77 -6.88 -13.82
N TYR A 157 -8.09 -8.05 -13.28
CA TYR A 157 -8.03 -9.31 -14.03
C TYR A 157 -9.41 -9.94 -14.23
N VAL A 158 -9.58 -10.63 -15.36
CA VAL A 158 -10.68 -11.57 -15.59
C VAL A 158 -10.10 -12.97 -15.40
N ALA A 159 -10.45 -13.62 -14.28
CA ALA A 159 -9.94 -14.94 -13.93
C ALA A 159 -10.54 -16.04 -14.82
N GLU A 160 -9.72 -17.03 -15.14
CA GLU A 160 -10.12 -18.36 -15.64
C GLU A 160 -10.13 -19.39 -14.49
N ASP A 161 -9.40 -19.12 -13.41
CA ASP A 161 -9.40 -19.93 -12.18
C ASP A 161 -9.14 -19.08 -10.91
N ASP A 162 -9.32 -19.71 -9.75
CA ASP A 162 -9.24 -19.05 -8.44
C ASP A 162 -7.80 -18.68 -8.02
N THR A 163 -6.78 -19.13 -8.75
CA THR A 163 -5.36 -18.86 -8.44
C THR A 163 -4.80 -17.64 -9.17
N ALA A 164 -5.57 -17.08 -10.11
CA ALA A 164 -5.19 -15.93 -10.93
C ALA A 164 -4.61 -14.75 -10.13
N GLY A 165 -5.24 -14.40 -9.01
CA GLY A 165 -4.77 -13.32 -8.13
C GLY A 165 -3.39 -13.62 -7.54
N GLU A 166 -3.22 -14.78 -6.91
CA GLU A 166 -1.96 -15.16 -6.25
C GLU A 166 -0.79 -15.23 -7.24
N VAL A 167 -1.04 -15.76 -8.44
CA VAL A 167 -0.02 -15.88 -9.50
C VAL A 167 0.42 -14.52 -10.01
N LEU A 168 -0.53 -13.60 -10.21
CA LEU A 168 -0.23 -12.22 -10.65
C LEU A 168 0.48 -11.42 -9.55
N GLU A 169 0.08 -11.57 -8.29
CA GLU A 169 0.73 -10.90 -7.15
C GLU A 169 2.19 -11.36 -7.01
N ALA A 170 2.42 -12.68 -7.04
CA ALA A 170 3.77 -13.25 -7.00
C ALA A 170 4.64 -12.77 -8.19
N ALA A 171 4.06 -12.64 -9.38
CA ALA A 171 4.77 -12.15 -10.56
C ALA A 171 5.10 -10.65 -10.46
N LEU A 172 4.20 -9.83 -9.91
CA LEU A 172 4.45 -8.41 -9.68
C LEU A 172 5.60 -8.22 -8.68
N ASP A 173 5.53 -8.91 -7.54
CA ASP A 173 6.54 -8.84 -6.48
C ASP A 173 7.92 -9.33 -6.94
N ALA A 174 7.96 -10.34 -7.82
CA ALA A 174 9.22 -10.85 -8.38
C ALA A 174 9.81 -9.96 -9.47
N SER A 175 8.99 -9.19 -10.18
CA SER A 175 9.41 -8.44 -11.37
C SER A 175 9.82 -7.01 -11.09
N THR A 176 9.30 -6.37 -10.03
CA THR A 176 9.51 -4.95 -9.80
C THR A 176 9.29 -4.55 -8.35
N SER A 177 9.52 -3.27 -8.06
CA SER A 177 9.20 -2.65 -6.78
C SER A 177 8.23 -1.49 -7.00
N LEU A 178 7.45 -1.14 -5.97
CA LEU A 178 6.53 0.01 -6.03
C LEU A 178 7.24 1.33 -6.40
N ALA A 179 8.48 1.50 -5.95
CA ALA A 179 9.30 2.66 -6.30
C ALA A 179 9.60 2.73 -7.80
N ALA A 180 9.87 1.59 -8.44
CA ALA A 180 10.10 1.53 -9.88
C ALA A 180 8.80 1.74 -10.68
N LEU A 181 7.66 1.32 -10.12
CA LEU A 181 6.33 1.52 -10.71
C LEU A 181 5.80 2.96 -10.57
N GLY A 182 6.50 3.84 -9.85
CA GLY A 182 6.12 5.25 -9.69
C GLY A 182 4.80 5.47 -8.92
N VAL A 183 4.30 4.46 -8.21
CA VAL A 183 3.06 4.53 -7.42
C VAL A 183 3.31 4.02 -6.00
N PRO A 184 2.61 4.54 -4.97
CA PRO A 184 2.83 4.15 -3.59
C PRO A 184 2.23 2.77 -3.27
N THR A 185 1.32 2.27 -4.09
CA THR A 185 0.72 0.94 -3.97
C THR A 185 0.12 0.51 -5.31
N VAL A 186 0.00 -0.81 -5.49
CA VAL A 186 -0.73 -1.42 -6.60
C VAL A 186 -1.79 -2.32 -6.01
N HIS A 187 -3.03 -2.15 -6.46
CA HIS A 187 -4.13 -3.03 -6.12
C HIS A 187 -4.32 -4.08 -7.21
N LEU A 188 -4.40 -5.34 -6.80
CA LEU A 188 -4.72 -6.45 -7.69
C LEU A 188 -6.14 -6.95 -7.35
N VAL A 189 -7.06 -6.84 -8.30
CA VAL A 189 -8.50 -7.08 -8.08
C VAL A 189 -9.13 -7.77 -9.28
N ALA A 190 -10.23 -8.50 -9.07
CA ALA A 190 -11.02 -8.97 -10.20
C ALA A 190 -11.69 -7.76 -10.89
N LEU A 191 -11.83 -7.81 -12.23
CA LEU A 191 -12.46 -6.74 -13.02
C LEU A 191 -13.92 -6.50 -12.58
N ALA A 192 -14.58 -7.52 -12.04
CA ALA A 192 -15.95 -7.40 -11.52
C ALA A 192 -16.04 -6.51 -10.27
N ASP A 193 -14.94 -6.39 -9.51
CA ASP A 193 -14.85 -5.58 -8.30
C ASP A 193 -14.43 -4.13 -8.58
N VAL A 194 -14.02 -3.83 -9.82
CA VAL A 194 -13.69 -2.48 -10.26
C VAL A 194 -14.97 -1.66 -10.41
N PRO A 195 -15.11 -0.51 -9.73
CA PRO A 195 -16.27 0.35 -9.83
C PRO A 195 -16.56 0.77 -11.27
N GLU A 196 -17.84 0.87 -11.62
CA GLU A 196 -18.28 1.14 -12.99
C GLU A 196 -17.69 2.45 -13.55
N VAL A 197 -17.51 3.47 -12.71
CA VAL A 197 -16.90 4.75 -13.11
C VAL A 197 -15.48 4.60 -13.66
N LEU A 198 -14.70 3.63 -13.17
CA LEU A 198 -13.37 3.34 -13.69
C LEU A 198 -13.45 2.33 -14.84
N ARG A 199 -14.28 1.30 -14.67
CA ARG A 199 -14.42 0.20 -15.65
C ARG A 199 -14.93 0.67 -17.00
N ALA A 200 -15.86 1.61 -17.04
CA ALA A 200 -16.43 2.15 -18.27
C ALA A 200 -15.42 2.97 -19.10
N GLU A 201 -14.34 3.42 -18.48
CA GLU A 201 -13.28 4.15 -19.19
C GLU A 201 -12.21 3.22 -19.77
N LEU A 202 -12.09 1.99 -19.28
CA LEU A 202 -11.04 1.06 -19.72
C LEU A 202 -11.14 0.74 -21.21
N ASP A 203 -9.99 0.73 -21.87
CA ASP A 203 -9.88 0.46 -23.31
C ASP A 203 -8.77 -0.55 -23.63
N ASP A 204 -8.53 -0.72 -24.93
CA ASP A 204 -7.59 -1.71 -25.44
C ASP A 204 -6.11 -1.34 -25.17
N ALA A 205 -5.83 -0.07 -24.83
CA ALA A 205 -4.50 0.40 -24.48
C ALA A 205 -4.13 0.06 -23.03
N ASP A 206 -5.12 -0.13 -22.14
CA ASP A 206 -4.88 -0.58 -20.76
C ASP A 206 -4.58 -2.08 -20.66
N VAL A 207 -4.81 -2.84 -21.74
CA VAL A 207 -4.63 -4.29 -21.72
C VAL A 207 -3.15 -4.63 -21.65
N VAL A 208 -2.76 -5.34 -20.60
CA VAL A 208 -1.40 -5.86 -20.42
C VAL A 208 -1.17 -6.96 -21.45
N ARG A 209 -0.28 -6.68 -22.40
CA ARG A 209 0.08 -7.59 -23.49
C ARG A 209 1.57 -7.92 -23.46
N PRO A 210 1.96 -9.14 -23.84
CA PRO A 210 3.36 -9.42 -24.11
C PRO A 210 3.87 -8.47 -25.21
N ALA A 211 5.04 -7.89 -25.01
CA ALA A 211 5.72 -7.15 -26.04
C ALA A 211 5.94 -8.08 -27.25
N ARG A 212 5.39 -7.70 -28.40
CA ARG A 212 5.65 -8.43 -29.65
C ARG A 212 7.14 -8.38 -29.93
N ARG A 213 7.81 -9.55 -29.95
CA ARG A 213 9.20 -9.62 -30.41
C ARG A 213 9.29 -9.01 -31.81
N PRO A 214 10.22 -8.06 -32.07
CA PRO A 214 10.43 -7.59 -33.42
C PRO A 214 10.87 -8.80 -34.26
N THR A 215 10.05 -9.16 -35.25
CA THR A 215 10.43 -10.16 -36.25
C THR A 215 11.59 -9.61 -37.07
N PHE A 216 12.82 -9.91 -36.63
CA PHE A 216 14.00 -9.79 -37.47
C PHE A 216 13.90 -10.89 -38.54
N TRP A 217 13.34 -10.53 -39.70
CA TRP A 217 13.45 -11.34 -40.91
C TRP A 217 14.92 -11.39 -41.32
N ARG A 218 15.58 -12.53 -41.09
CA ARG A 218 16.85 -12.86 -41.75
C ARG A 218 16.56 -12.97 -43.24
N ARG A 219 17.13 -12.05 -44.02
CA ARG A 219 17.34 -12.24 -45.47
C ARG A 219 18.54 -13.13 -45.70
#